data_AF-A2EK96-F1
#
_entry.id   AF-A2EK96-F1
#
_cell.length_a   1.000
_cell.length_b   1.000
_cell.length_c   1.000
_cell.angle_alpha   90.00
_cell.angle_beta   90.00
_cell.angle_gamma   90.00
#
_symmetry.space_group_name_H-M   'P 1'
#
loop_
_entity.id
_entity.type
_entity.pdbx_description
1 polymer ?
#
loop_
_entity_poly.entity_id
_entity_poly.type
_entity_poly.pdbx_seq_one_letter_code
_entity_poly.pdbx_strand_id
1 'polypeptide(L)'
;MSAQDVHPNTYSELHSIHKYYIDSYNALYQLKVEKEEAINFIYKMIKSKLIDSKKRHPKDIMVDILNIIPYNNRYTKSYLSLAKLIYDEYHVEEVNKVDNILIFLFYKEYGIKLDKSADFEKIKLEDLNIHTDDTIYRAIMYNDKEKFIIFTERKEFDKDQRLENNLYPSSYNGYSLLELCCYHGAVDCFKLLRTKFHSEITQKCLLFSFLGGKPEIMSECLKYQTPDEDCMEYAIISHNIDFVTFLMNEHYLEINLDYCGIYNNLESFLVYFDQTNDINKCFFYSTMFDISSFY
;
A
#
# COMPACT_ATOMS: atom_id res chain seq x y z
N MET A 1 -6.23 -2.81 -47.31
CA MET A 1 -4.90 -2.63 -46.69
C MET A 1 -4.80 -1.19 -46.23
N SER A 2 -5.33 -0.90 -45.05
CA SER A 2 -5.03 0.34 -44.34
C SER A 2 -3.84 0.04 -43.44
N ALA A 3 -2.77 0.81 -43.59
CA ALA A 3 -1.63 0.77 -42.70
C ALA A 3 -2.13 1.03 -41.28
N GLN A 4 -2.17 -0.01 -40.45
CA GLN A 4 -2.04 0.17 -39.01
C GLN A 4 -0.62 0.68 -38.82
N ASP A 5 -0.47 1.98 -38.60
CA ASP A 5 0.74 2.52 -38.01
C ASP A 5 0.91 1.82 -36.67
N VAL A 6 1.81 0.84 -36.66
CA VAL A 6 2.34 0.23 -35.45
C VAL A 6 3.12 1.35 -34.77
N HIS A 7 2.51 2.07 -33.83
CA HIS A 7 3.22 3.01 -32.97
C HIS A 7 4.23 2.21 -32.14
N PRO A 8 5.54 2.27 -32.45
CA PRO A 8 6.51 1.51 -31.70
C PRO A 8 6.73 2.25 -30.37
N ASN A 9 6.24 1.65 -29.29
CA ASN A 9 6.77 1.78 -27.93
C ASN A 9 6.55 3.11 -27.16
N THR A 10 5.38 3.76 -27.31
CA THR A 10 4.99 4.94 -26.51
C THR A 10 5.09 4.69 -25.01
N TYR A 11 4.72 3.50 -24.52
CA TYR A 11 4.94 3.12 -23.12
C TYR A 11 6.40 3.20 -22.70
N SER A 12 7.32 2.59 -23.44
CA SER A 12 8.75 2.56 -23.10
C SER A 12 9.37 3.96 -23.07
N GLU A 13 8.97 4.82 -24.00
CA GLU A 13 9.40 6.22 -24.04
C GLU A 13 8.91 6.99 -22.81
N LEU A 14 7.61 6.96 -22.53
CA LEU A 14 7.03 7.64 -21.36
C LEU A 14 7.57 7.07 -20.04
N HIS A 15 7.69 5.76 -19.95
CA HIS A 15 8.28 5.09 -18.79
C HIS A 15 9.73 5.54 -18.58
N SER A 16 10.52 5.67 -19.65
CA SER A 16 11.90 6.17 -19.56
C SER A 16 11.95 7.63 -19.07
N ILE A 17 11.08 8.49 -19.59
CA ILE A 17 10.97 9.91 -19.18
C ILE A 17 10.62 10.03 -17.69
N HIS A 18 9.67 9.21 -17.22
CA HIS A 18 9.18 9.26 -15.85
C HIS A 18 9.82 8.23 -14.92
N LYS A 19 10.88 7.53 -15.37
CA LYS A 19 11.53 6.43 -14.65
C LYS A 19 11.84 6.77 -13.21
N TYR A 20 12.41 7.95 -12.96
CA TYR A 20 12.75 8.34 -11.59
C TYR A 20 11.54 8.57 -10.68
N TYR A 21 10.40 8.99 -11.24
CA TYR A 21 9.15 9.10 -10.49
C TYR A 21 8.64 7.70 -10.13
N ILE A 22 8.52 6.83 -11.14
CA ILE A 22 8.05 5.45 -11.01
C ILE A 22 8.92 4.68 -10.01
N ASP A 23 10.25 4.69 -10.21
CA ASP A 23 11.19 4.00 -9.32
C ASP A 23 11.11 4.52 -7.87
N SER A 24 10.83 5.82 -7.66
CA SER A 24 10.74 6.41 -6.32
C SER A 24 9.48 5.95 -5.58
N TYR A 25 8.32 5.99 -6.23
CA TYR A 25 7.07 5.53 -5.61
C TYR A 25 7.01 4.01 -5.48
N ASN A 26 7.55 3.26 -6.44
CA ASN A 26 7.69 1.81 -6.31
C ASN A 26 8.54 1.44 -5.07
N ALA A 27 9.64 2.16 -4.82
CA ALA A 27 10.44 1.93 -3.61
C ALA A 27 9.71 2.30 -2.30
N LEU A 28 8.84 3.32 -2.32
CA LEU A 28 8.02 3.73 -1.17
C LEU A 28 6.95 2.70 -0.83
N TYR A 29 6.14 2.30 -1.81
CA TYR A 29 5.04 1.36 -1.61
C TYR A 29 5.53 -0.07 -1.36
N GLN A 30 6.65 -0.46 -1.95
CA GLN A 30 7.24 -1.79 -1.75
C GLN A 30 8.30 -1.84 -0.62
N LEU A 31 8.37 -0.82 0.23
CA LEU A 31 9.35 -0.73 1.32
C LEU A 31 9.26 -1.95 2.23
N LYS A 32 10.40 -2.64 2.44
CA LYS A 32 10.51 -3.83 3.29
C LYS A 32 11.65 -3.77 4.30
N VAL A 33 12.11 -2.57 4.63
CA VAL A 33 13.31 -2.33 5.43
C VAL A 33 13.00 -1.53 6.70
N GLU A 34 13.67 -1.89 7.78
CA GLU A 34 13.60 -1.18 9.08
C GLU A 34 14.94 -0.54 9.46
N LYS A 35 16.02 -0.83 8.71
CA LYS A 35 17.37 -0.32 8.97
C LYS A 35 17.48 1.13 8.55
N GLU A 36 18.08 1.94 9.42
CA GLU A 36 18.25 3.38 9.23
C GLU A 36 19.01 3.72 7.93
N GLU A 37 20.03 2.94 7.56
CA GLU A 37 20.80 3.18 6.34
C GLU A 37 19.95 3.02 5.08
N ALA A 38 19.04 2.04 5.08
CA ALA A 38 18.14 1.79 3.97
C ALA A 38 17.05 2.86 3.87
N ILE A 39 16.52 3.32 5.01
CA ILE A 39 15.59 4.45 5.09
C ILE A 39 16.25 5.72 4.52
N ASN A 40 17.48 6.01 4.94
CA ASN A 40 18.26 7.15 4.45
C ASN A 40 18.56 7.07 2.94
N PHE A 41 18.75 5.87 2.40
CA PHE A 41 18.91 5.67 0.95
C PHE A 41 17.63 6.03 0.19
N ILE A 42 16.47 5.54 0.64
CA ILE A 42 15.15 5.86 0.05
C ILE A 42 14.89 7.36 0.14
N TYR A 43 15.16 7.97 1.30
CA TYR A 43 15.02 9.42 1.49
C TYR A 43 15.87 10.23 0.49
N LYS A 44 17.16 9.89 0.32
CA LYS A 44 18.05 10.58 -0.65
C LYS A 44 17.55 10.46 -2.08
N MET A 45 16.97 9.32 -2.43
CA MET A 45 16.35 9.13 -3.74
C MET A 45 15.14 10.05 -3.91
N ILE A 46 14.19 10.03 -2.98
CA ILE A 46 13.00 10.91 -2.99
C ILE A 46 13.39 12.38 -3.06
N LYS A 47 14.32 12.80 -2.20
CA LYS A 47 14.85 14.17 -2.16
C LYS A 47 15.39 14.58 -3.53
N SER A 48 16.36 13.86 -4.06
CA SER A 48 17.01 14.25 -5.31
C SER A 48 16.11 14.12 -6.54
N LYS A 49 15.24 13.10 -6.57
CA LYS A 49 14.46 12.72 -7.76
C LYS A 49 13.07 13.34 -7.83
N LEU A 50 12.52 13.77 -6.70
CA LEU A 50 11.18 14.35 -6.62
C LEU A 50 11.21 15.79 -6.09
N ILE A 51 11.84 16.01 -4.94
CA ILE A 51 11.82 17.33 -4.27
C ILE A 51 12.77 18.33 -4.96
N ASP A 52 14.06 18.05 -5.01
CA ASP A 52 15.09 18.94 -5.56
C ASP A 52 14.86 19.20 -7.06
N SER A 53 14.31 18.19 -7.76
CA SER A 53 13.90 18.29 -9.16
C SER A 53 12.60 19.07 -9.38
N LYS A 54 11.95 19.55 -8.30
CA LYS A 54 10.70 20.31 -8.28
C LYS A 54 9.51 19.60 -8.93
N LYS A 55 9.53 18.27 -8.94
CA LYS A 55 8.41 17.45 -9.44
C LYS A 55 7.30 17.31 -8.41
N ARG A 56 7.64 17.31 -7.12
CA ARG A 56 6.68 17.15 -6.02
C ARG A 56 7.07 18.07 -4.87
N HIS A 57 6.07 18.68 -4.23
CA HIS A 57 6.30 19.51 -3.07
C HIS A 57 6.56 18.63 -1.83
N PRO A 58 7.47 19.01 -0.90
CA PRO A 58 7.77 18.22 0.30
C PRO A 58 6.54 17.84 1.12
N LYS A 59 5.57 18.76 1.23
CA LYS A 59 4.30 18.51 1.94
C LYS A 59 3.51 17.35 1.33
N ASP A 60 3.41 17.27 0.01
CA ASP A 60 2.62 16.24 -0.67
C ASP A 60 3.29 14.88 -0.53
N ILE A 61 4.62 14.81 -0.63
CA ILE A 61 5.38 13.58 -0.38
C ILE A 61 5.21 13.11 1.06
N MET A 62 5.21 14.03 2.03
CA MET A 62 4.99 13.68 3.44
C MET A 62 3.58 13.12 3.65
N VAL A 63 2.57 13.70 3.00
CA VAL A 63 1.18 13.18 3.00
C VAL A 63 1.14 11.78 2.38
N ASP A 64 1.75 11.58 1.22
CA ASP A 64 1.79 10.26 0.55
C ASP A 64 2.43 9.21 1.47
N ILE A 65 3.60 9.51 2.04
CA ILE A 65 4.34 8.58 2.91
C ILE A 65 3.48 8.12 4.09
N LEU A 66 2.74 9.03 4.71
CA LEU A 66 1.86 8.68 5.82
C LEU A 66 0.68 7.83 5.33
N ASN A 67 0.05 8.20 4.21
CA ASN A 67 -1.09 7.48 3.65
C ASN A 67 -0.75 6.09 3.06
N ILE A 68 0.53 5.74 2.91
CA ILE A 68 0.96 4.36 2.59
C ILE A 68 0.82 3.43 3.80
N ILE A 69 0.92 3.95 5.03
CA ILE A 69 1.00 3.14 6.25
C ILE A 69 -0.13 2.11 6.34
N PRO A 70 -1.42 2.42 6.11
CA PRO A 70 -2.50 1.43 6.20
C PRO A 70 -2.37 0.22 5.27
N TYR A 71 -1.57 0.32 4.21
CA TYR A 71 -1.38 -0.74 3.21
C TYR A 71 -0.05 -1.49 3.38
N ASN A 72 0.84 -0.98 4.24
CA ASN A 72 2.12 -1.61 4.55
C ASN A 72 2.56 -1.39 6.02
N ASN A 73 1.59 -1.48 6.93
CA ASN A 73 1.74 -1.07 8.34
C ASN A 73 2.81 -1.83 9.15
N ARG A 74 3.34 -2.96 8.66
CA ARG A 74 4.51 -3.61 9.26
C ARG A 74 5.68 -2.63 9.39
N TYR A 75 5.86 -1.74 8.42
CA TYR A 75 6.97 -0.80 8.37
C TYR A 75 6.60 0.62 8.80
N THR A 76 5.55 0.77 9.63
CA THR A 76 5.09 2.07 10.15
C THR A 76 6.23 2.93 10.67
N LYS A 77 7.14 2.38 11.48
CA LYS A 77 8.30 3.12 12.02
C LYS A 77 9.21 3.68 10.92
N SER A 78 9.42 2.92 9.85
CA SER A 78 10.22 3.36 8.70
C SER A 78 9.56 4.52 7.99
N TYR A 79 8.24 4.46 7.77
CA TYR A 79 7.48 5.55 7.15
C TYR A 79 7.46 6.81 8.02
N LEU A 80 7.24 6.67 9.33
CA LEU A 80 7.34 7.80 10.27
C LEU A 80 8.74 8.43 10.25
N SER A 81 9.80 7.62 10.15
CA SER A 81 11.18 8.11 10.04
C SER A 81 11.44 8.85 8.72
N LEU A 82 10.92 8.34 7.59
CA LEU A 82 10.98 9.05 6.30
C LEU A 82 10.24 10.40 6.37
N ALA A 83 9.03 10.42 6.93
CA ALA A 83 8.26 11.65 7.13
C ALA A 83 9.01 12.64 8.04
N LYS A 84 9.70 12.15 9.08
CA LYS A 84 10.50 12.97 9.99
C LYS A 84 11.69 13.61 9.28
N LEU A 85 12.39 12.89 8.41
CA LEU A 85 13.49 13.44 7.61
C LEU A 85 13.00 14.58 6.68
N ILE A 86 11.80 14.45 6.11
CA ILE A 86 11.20 15.53 5.31
C ILE A 86 10.82 16.71 6.19
N TYR A 87 10.19 16.47 7.35
CA TYR A 87 9.85 17.50 8.31
C TYR A 87 11.08 18.32 8.74
N ASP A 88 12.18 17.65 9.11
CA ASP A 88 13.38 18.30 9.63
C ASP A 88 14.07 19.18 8.59
N GLU A 89 14.12 18.72 7.35
CA GLU A 89 14.83 19.43 6.29
C GLU A 89 13.99 20.55 5.65
N TYR A 90 12.69 20.33 5.49
CA TYR A 90 11.80 21.24 4.75
C TYR A 90 10.81 22.00 5.64
N HIS A 91 10.80 21.75 6.94
CA HIS A 91 9.93 22.41 7.92
C HIS A 91 8.43 22.32 7.55
N VAL A 92 7.97 21.12 7.16
CA VAL A 92 6.56 20.87 6.86
C VAL A 92 5.74 20.83 8.16
N GLU A 93 5.28 22.00 8.61
CA GLU A 93 4.58 22.13 9.90
C GLU A 93 3.15 21.59 9.93
N GLU A 94 2.51 21.46 8.76
CA GLU A 94 1.11 21.05 8.67
C GLU A 94 0.85 20.15 7.46
N VAL A 95 0.22 19.01 7.70
CA VAL A 95 -0.25 18.05 6.68
C VAL A 95 -1.78 17.95 6.72
N ASN A 96 -2.40 17.95 5.54
CA ASN A 96 -3.85 17.83 5.40
C ASN A 96 -4.14 16.49 4.70
N LYS A 97 -5.37 15.97 4.81
CA LYS A 97 -5.78 14.70 4.16
C LYS A 97 -4.96 13.48 4.63
N VAL A 98 -4.62 13.46 5.92
CA VAL A 98 -3.99 12.33 6.59
C VAL A 98 -4.89 11.94 7.76
N ASP A 99 -5.09 10.64 7.97
CA ASP A 99 -5.92 10.18 9.08
C ASP A 99 -5.34 10.54 10.45
N ASN A 100 -6.21 10.91 11.39
CA ASN A 100 -5.83 11.36 12.73
C ASN A 100 -4.95 10.34 13.48
N ILE A 101 -5.16 9.04 13.26
CA ILE A 101 -4.35 7.98 13.86
C ILE A 101 -2.88 8.08 13.45
N LEU A 102 -2.60 8.43 12.19
CA LEU A 102 -1.25 8.55 11.65
C LEU A 102 -0.56 9.82 12.16
N ILE A 103 -1.30 10.93 12.22
CA ILE A 103 -0.84 12.19 12.83
C ILE A 103 -0.49 11.96 14.30
N PHE A 104 -1.33 11.21 15.02
CA PHE A 104 -1.09 10.85 16.40
C PHE A 104 0.12 9.93 16.59
N LEU A 105 0.31 8.94 15.71
CA LEU A 105 1.51 8.09 15.75
C LEU A 105 2.78 8.91 15.58
N PHE A 106 2.79 9.86 14.65
CA PHE A 106 3.92 10.77 14.46
C PHE A 106 4.16 11.66 15.70
N TYR A 107 3.09 12.19 16.29
CA TYR A 107 3.15 12.95 17.53
C TYR A 107 3.68 12.10 18.70
N LYS A 108 3.22 10.86 18.84
CA LYS A 108 3.65 9.95 19.90
C LYS A 108 5.14 9.61 19.79
N GLU A 109 5.65 9.43 18.57
CA GLU A 109 7.06 9.08 18.33
C GLU A 109 8.00 10.29 18.51
N TYR A 110 7.61 11.47 18.01
CA TYR A 110 8.52 12.62 17.90
C TYR A 110 8.10 13.87 18.68
N GLY A 111 6.92 13.88 19.30
CA GLY A 111 6.38 15.05 20.02
C GLY A 111 5.92 16.19 19.11
N ILE A 112 5.76 15.94 17.80
CA ILE A 112 5.43 16.96 16.79
C ILE A 112 3.97 16.80 16.33
N LYS A 113 3.17 17.87 16.43
CA LYS A 113 1.78 17.87 15.99
C LYS A 113 1.68 18.43 14.56
N LEU A 114 1.44 17.55 13.58
CA LEU A 114 1.36 17.91 12.15
C LEU A 114 -0.01 18.44 11.71
N ASP A 115 -0.98 18.54 12.61
CA ASP A 115 -2.26 19.20 12.38
C ASP A 115 -2.74 19.79 13.71
N LYS A 116 -2.89 21.12 13.76
CA LYS A 116 -3.29 21.82 14.98
C LYS A 116 -4.73 21.49 15.36
N SER A 117 -5.58 21.21 14.38
CA SER A 117 -7.00 20.86 14.54
C SER A 117 -7.24 19.41 14.93
N ALA A 118 -6.24 18.53 14.76
CA ALA A 118 -6.39 17.12 15.10
C ALA A 118 -6.77 16.92 16.58
N ASP A 119 -7.89 16.24 16.76
CA ASP A 119 -8.45 15.84 18.04
C ASP A 119 -8.09 14.37 18.31
N PHE A 120 -7.21 14.17 19.29
CA PHE A 120 -6.72 12.85 19.67
C PHE A 120 -7.63 12.15 20.68
N GLU A 121 -8.67 12.79 21.23
CA GLU A 121 -9.57 12.19 22.22
C GLU A 121 -10.33 10.99 21.65
N LYS A 122 -10.48 10.92 20.32
CA LYS A 122 -11.18 9.84 19.61
C LYS A 122 -10.30 8.62 19.30
N ILE A 123 -9.00 8.69 19.59
CA ILE A 123 -8.06 7.62 19.25
C ILE A 123 -8.09 6.55 20.33
N LYS A 124 -8.47 5.33 19.95
CA LYS A 124 -8.50 4.18 20.87
C LYS A 124 -7.06 3.74 21.16
N LEU A 125 -6.69 3.68 22.44
CA LEU A 125 -5.36 3.19 22.88
C LEU A 125 -5.09 1.75 22.41
N GLU A 126 -6.15 0.95 22.29
CA GLU A 126 -6.13 -0.42 21.78
C GLU A 126 -5.54 -0.47 20.37
N ASP A 127 -5.78 0.56 19.54
CA ASP A 127 -5.29 0.55 18.16
C ASP A 127 -3.76 0.57 18.05
N LEU A 128 -3.09 1.07 19.07
CA LEU A 128 -1.65 1.31 19.08
C LEU A 128 -0.85 0.08 19.54
N ASN A 129 -1.51 -0.86 20.22
CA ASN A 129 -0.85 -1.99 20.90
C ASN A 129 -1.09 -3.33 20.21
N ILE A 130 -1.78 -3.34 19.07
CA ILE A 130 -2.16 -4.56 18.35
C ILE A 130 -0.97 -5.38 17.86
N HIS A 131 0.22 -4.78 17.69
CA HIS A 131 1.44 -5.47 17.24
C HIS A 131 2.48 -5.64 18.36
N THR A 132 2.07 -5.52 19.62
CA THR A 132 2.96 -5.83 20.76
C THR A 132 3.37 -7.32 20.78
N ASP A 133 4.50 -7.63 21.44
CA ASP A 133 5.22 -8.91 21.29
C ASP A 133 4.42 -10.19 21.63
N ASP A 134 3.37 -10.08 22.43
CA ASP A 134 2.50 -11.20 22.86
C ASP A 134 1.10 -11.15 22.22
N THR A 135 1.01 -10.73 20.96
CA THR A 135 -0.25 -10.72 20.20
C THR A 135 -0.25 -11.73 19.06
N ILE A 136 -1.41 -12.34 18.80
CA ILE A 136 -1.62 -13.19 17.63
C ILE A 136 -1.42 -12.41 16.32
N TYR A 137 -1.77 -11.13 16.31
CA TYR A 137 -1.62 -10.25 15.15
C TYR A 137 -0.15 -10.01 14.81
N ARG A 138 0.73 -9.89 15.81
CA ARG A 138 2.18 -9.84 15.56
C ARG A 138 2.71 -11.17 15.05
N ALA A 139 2.21 -12.30 15.55
CA ALA A 139 2.59 -13.61 15.03
C ALA A 139 2.22 -13.73 13.54
N ILE A 140 1.02 -13.29 13.14
CA ILE A 140 0.62 -13.19 11.74
C ILE A 140 1.53 -12.22 10.98
N MET A 141 1.73 -11.00 11.48
CA MET A 141 2.52 -9.96 10.82
C MET A 141 3.92 -10.45 10.45
N TYR A 142 4.56 -11.29 11.26
CA TYR A 142 5.90 -11.82 10.99
C TYR A 142 5.91 -13.27 10.50
N ASN A 143 4.73 -13.84 10.20
CA ASN A 143 4.55 -15.25 9.82
C ASN A 143 5.21 -16.22 10.83
N ASP A 144 5.14 -15.91 12.13
CA ASP A 144 5.69 -16.72 13.22
C ASP A 144 4.73 -17.86 13.55
N LYS A 145 4.88 -18.96 12.79
CA LYS A 145 4.05 -20.16 12.89
C LYS A 145 4.04 -20.75 14.30
N GLU A 146 5.18 -20.79 14.98
CA GLU A 146 5.30 -21.44 16.30
C GLU A 146 4.53 -20.66 17.37
N LYS A 147 4.70 -19.33 17.42
CA LYS A 147 3.88 -18.50 18.30
C LYS A 147 2.41 -18.57 17.93
N PHE A 148 2.09 -18.56 16.63
CA PHE A 148 0.72 -18.64 16.17
C PHE A 148 0.04 -19.95 16.63
N ILE A 149 0.73 -21.10 16.56
CA ILE A 149 0.23 -22.38 17.08
C ILE A 149 -0.09 -22.26 18.58
N ILE A 150 0.84 -21.71 19.37
CA ILE A 150 0.63 -21.50 20.82
C ILE A 150 -0.63 -20.69 21.08
N PHE A 151 -0.88 -19.60 20.32
CA PHE A 151 -2.13 -18.84 20.45
C PHE A 151 -3.37 -19.68 20.11
N THR A 152 -3.31 -20.49 19.06
CA THR A 152 -4.45 -21.31 18.62
C THR A 152 -4.79 -22.47 19.57
N GLU A 153 -3.91 -22.80 20.50
CA GLU A 153 -4.09 -23.86 21.51
C GLU A 153 -4.58 -23.32 22.85
N ARG A 154 -4.64 -21.99 23.03
CA ARG A 154 -5.20 -21.37 24.24
C ARG A 154 -6.72 -21.63 24.31
N LYS A 155 -7.24 -21.81 25.52
CA LYS A 155 -8.66 -22.09 25.76
C LYS A 155 -9.55 -20.93 25.29
N GLU A 156 -9.04 -19.72 25.36
CA GLU A 156 -9.69 -18.46 25.00
C GLU A 156 -9.57 -18.13 23.50
N PHE A 157 -8.91 -18.98 22.70
CA PHE A 157 -8.78 -18.73 21.27
C PHE A 157 -10.12 -18.79 20.56
N ASP A 158 -10.50 -17.67 19.97
CA ASP A 158 -11.62 -17.58 19.05
C ASP A 158 -11.10 -17.56 17.60
N LYS A 159 -11.48 -18.59 16.84
CA LYS A 159 -11.11 -18.73 15.42
C LYS A 159 -11.83 -17.72 14.53
N ASP A 160 -12.99 -17.23 14.97
CA ASP A 160 -13.85 -16.32 14.22
C ASP A 160 -13.63 -14.86 14.67
N GLN A 161 -12.64 -14.62 15.53
CA GLN A 161 -12.28 -13.28 16.00
C GLN A 161 -11.92 -12.35 14.83
N ARG A 162 -12.30 -11.08 14.99
CA ARG A 162 -12.09 -10.04 13.99
C ARG A 162 -11.37 -8.85 14.59
N LEU A 163 -10.45 -8.27 13.82
CA LEU A 163 -9.70 -7.07 14.19
C LEU A 163 -10.32 -5.83 13.53
N GLU A 164 -10.91 -4.95 14.31
CA GLU A 164 -11.25 -3.59 13.90
C GLU A 164 -10.11 -2.67 14.35
N ASN A 165 -9.42 -2.03 13.42
CA ASN A 165 -8.25 -1.21 13.74
C ASN A 165 -7.95 -0.17 12.66
N ASN A 166 -7.68 1.06 13.08
CA ASN A 166 -7.46 2.20 12.19
C ASN A 166 -6.08 2.22 11.49
N LEU A 167 -5.17 1.26 11.78
CA LEU A 167 -3.91 1.10 11.07
C LEU A 167 -4.01 0.16 9.87
N TYR A 168 -5.20 -0.38 9.61
CA TYR A 168 -5.52 -1.13 8.40
C TYR A 168 -6.50 -0.31 7.56
N PRO A 169 -6.75 -0.69 6.30
CA PRO A 169 -7.79 -0.05 5.51
C PRO A 169 -9.15 -0.14 6.22
N SER A 170 -10.05 0.80 5.93
CA SER A 170 -11.34 0.86 6.62
C SER A 170 -12.17 -0.41 6.36
N SER A 171 -12.77 -0.96 7.42
CA SER A 171 -13.61 -2.14 7.34
C SER A 171 -14.76 -2.07 8.35
N TYR A 172 -15.99 -2.13 7.86
CA TYR A 172 -17.20 -2.09 8.71
C TYR A 172 -17.27 -3.26 9.72
N ASN A 173 -16.73 -4.43 9.37
CA ASN A 173 -16.78 -5.63 10.21
C ASN A 173 -15.41 -6.01 10.80
N GLY A 174 -14.36 -5.18 10.65
CA GLY A 174 -12.98 -5.58 10.93
C GLY A 174 -12.48 -6.70 9.99
N TYR A 175 -11.37 -7.36 10.36
CA TYR A 175 -10.69 -8.38 9.55
C TYR A 175 -10.52 -9.71 10.28
N SER A 176 -10.79 -10.82 9.60
CA SER A 176 -10.51 -12.16 10.13
C SER A 176 -9.01 -12.43 10.22
N LEU A 177 -8.61 -13.42 11.01
CA LEU A 177 -7.20 -13.85 11.06
C LEU A 177 -6.68 -14.29 9.68
N LEU A 178 -7.53 -14.90 8.84
CA LEU A 178 -7.14 -15.35 7.51
C LEU A 178 -6.94 -14.15 6.56
N GLU A 179 -7.83 -13.16 6.62
CA GLU A 179 -7.68 -11.89 5.87
C GLU A 179 -6.37 -11.19 6.26
N LEU A 180 -6.06 -11.12 7.56
CA LEU A 180 -4.78 -10.58 8.04
C LEU A 180 -3.56 -11.38 7.55
N CYS A 181 -3.68 -12.71 7.44
CA CYS A 181 -2.61 -13.51 6.85
C CYS A 181 -2.37 -13.15 5.37
N CYS A 182 -3.43 -12.89 4.61
CA CYS A 182 -3.30 -12.44 3.22
C CYS A 182 -2.63 -11.07 3.14
N TYR A 183 -3.07 -10.12 3.97
CA TYR A 183 -2.52 -8.75 4.01
C TYR A 183 -1.01 -8.76 4.30
N HIS A 184 -0.58 -9.55 5.28
CA HIS A 184 0.84 -9.60 5.67
C HIS A 184 1.69 -10.57 4.85
N GLY A 185 1.08 -11.39 3.99
CA GLY A 185 1.78 -12.48 3.30
C GLY A 185 2.24 -13.61 4.24
N ALA A 186 1.46 -13.93 5.27
CA ALA A 186 1.78 -14.91 6.31
C ALA A 186 1.40 -16.34 5.89
N VAL A 187 2.20 -16.92 4.98
CA VAL A 187 1.90 -18.20 4.31
C VAL A 187 1.69 -19.36 5.29
N ASP A 188 2.48 -19.44 6.36
CA ASP A 188 2.40 -20.57 7.30
C ASP A 188 1.19 -20.45 8.23
N CYS A 189 0.91 -19.24 8.71
CA CYS A 189 -0.29 -18.95 9.49
C CYS A 189 -1.56 -19.19 8.67
N PHE A 190 -1.56 -18.73 7.40
CA PHE A 190 -2.64 -18.96 6.44
C PHE A 190 -2.92 -20.46 6.25
N LYS A 191 -1.88 -21.26 5.97
CA LYS A 191 -2.00 -22.72 5.81
C LYS A 191 -2.56 -23.39 7.06
N LEU A 192 -2.12 -22.98 8.25
CA LEU A 192 -2.67 -23.50 9.51
C LEU A 192 -4.17 -23.22 9.64
N LEU A 193 -4.59 -21.97 9.38
CA LEU A 193 -6.00 -21.57 9.45
C LEU A 193 -6.88 -22.31 8.46
N ARG A 194 -6.39 -22.56 7.23
CA ARG A 194 -7.09 -23.34 6.22
C ARG A 194 -7.20 -24.82 6.57
N THR A 195 -6.13 -25.42 7.08
CA THR A 195 -6.07 -26.87 7.32
C THR A 195 -6.72 -27.30 8.64
N LYS A 196 -6.45 -26.58 9.74
CA LYS A 196 -6.95 -26.94 11.08
C LYS A 196 -8.36 -26.41 11.33
N PHE A 197 -8.63 -25.18 10.89
CA PHE A 197 -9.88 -24.48 11.23
C PHE A 197 -10.85 -24.35 10.06
N HIS A 198 -10.45 -24.75 8.85
CA HIS A 198 -11.26 -24.63 7.63
C HIS A 198 -11.74 -23.19 7.38
N SER A 199 -10.92 -22.22 7.78
CA SER A 199 -11.25 -20.79 7.72
C SER A 199 -11.62 -20.40 6.29
N GLU A 200 -12.77 -19.77 6.08
CA GLU A 200 -13.28 -19.41 4.75
C GLU A 200 -12.36 -18.40 4.05
N ILE A 201 -12.08 -18.63 2.76
CA ILE A 201 -11.40 -17.67 1.89
C ILE A 201 -12.44 -16.68 1.39
N THR A 202 -12.35 -15.42 1.82
CA THR A 202 -13.28 -14.35 1.44
C THR A 202 -12.74 -13.54 0.24
N GLN A 203 -13.55 -12.68 -0.36
CA GLN A 203 -13.09 -11.72 -1.38
C GLN A 203 -11.95 -10.82 -0.83
N LYS A 204 -12.04 -10.42 0.44
CA LYS A 204 -10.98 -9.65 1.11
C LYS A 204 -9.67 -10.43 1.23
N CYS A 205 -9.70 -11.76 1.35
CA CYS A 205 -8.48 -12.57 1.28
C CYS A 205 -7.80 -12.44 -0.10
N LEU A 206 -8.56 -12.43 -1.20
CA LEU A 206 -8.03 -12.25 -2.54
C LEU A 206 -7.47 -10.83 -2.72
N LEU A 207 -8.25 -9.81 -2.37
CA LEU A 207 -7.85 -8.40 -2.35
C LEU A 207 -6.50 -8.18 -1.65
N PHE A 208 -6.40 -8.64 -0.41
CA PHE A 208 -5.21 -8.47 0.41
C PHE A 208 -4.02 -9.31 -0.04
N SER A 209 -4.25 -10.37 -0.82
CA SER A 209 -3.15 -11.16 -1.38
C SER A 209 -2.27 -10.36 -2.35
N PHE A 210 -2.81 -9.30 -2.97
CA PHE A 210 -2.04 -8.36 -3.80
C PHE A 210 -1.08 -7.49 -2.97
N LEU A 211 -1.44 -7.10 -1.73
CA LEU A 211 -0.52 -6.39 -0.83
C LEU A 211 0.53 -7.33 -0.26
N GLY A 212 0.11 -8.51 0.22
CA GLY A 212 1.03 -9.51 0.77
C GLY A 212 2.04 -10.02 -0.25
N GLY A 213 1.65 -10.04 -1.54
CA GLY A 213 2.52 -10.37 -2.67
C GLY A 213 3.09 -11.77 -2.61
N LYS A 214 2.35 -12.72 -2.02
CA LYS A 214 2.75 -14.13 -1.89
C LYS A 214 1.99 -15.00 -2.90
N PRO A 215 2.66 -15.54 -3.93
CA PRO A 215 2.03 -16.36 -4.95
C PRO A 215 1.25 -17.55 -4.37
N GLU A 216 1.73 -18.15 -3.29
CA GLU A 216 1.06 -19.28 -2.63
C GLU A 216 -0.31 -18.90 -2.04
N ILE A 217 -0.44 -17.70 -1.48
CA ILE A 217 -1.72 -17.22 -0.92
C ILE A 217 -2.64 -16.80 -2.07
N MET A 218 -2.13 -16.02 -3.01
CA MET A 218 -2.91 -15.51 -4.13
C MET A 218 -3.50 -16.62 -4.99
N SER A 219 -2.66 -17.60 -5.38
CA SER A 219 -3.11 -18.75 -6.17
C SER A 219 -4.13 -19.63 -5.44
N GLU A 220 -4.06 -19.71 -4.11
CA GLU A 220 -5.08 -20.38 -3.32
C GLU A 220 -6.39 -19.57 -3.30
N CYS A 221 -6.32 -18.24 -3.12
CA CYS A 221 -7.50 -17.39 -3.11
C CYS A 221 -8.26 -17.42 -4.45
N LEU A 222 -7.54 -17.40 -5.57
CA LEU A 222 -8.09 -17.46 -6.93
C LEU A 222 -8.86 -18.77 -7.25
N LYS A 223 -8.69 -19.83 -6.45
CA LYS A 223 -9.49 -21.06 -6.60
C LYS A 223 -10.92 -20.91 -6.09
N TYR A 224 -11.16 -19.95 -5.21
CA TYR A 224 -12.44 -19.77 -4.51
C TYR A 224 -13.12 -18.44 -4.84
N GLN A 225 -12.34 -17.44 -5.26
CA GLN A 225 -12.80 -16.08 -5.48
C GLN A 225 -12.44 -15.60 -6.89
N THR A 226 -13.23 -14.69 -7.44
CA THR A 226 -13.00 -14.08 -8.75
C THR A 226 -12.52 -12.64 -8.56
N PRO A 227 -11.46 -12.19 -9.24
CA PRO A 227 -11.04 -10.79 -9.18
C PRO A 227 -12.14 -9.82 -9.60
N ASP A 228 -12.23 -8.70 -8.89
CA ASP A 228 -13.13 -7.59 -9.12
C ASP A 228 -12.38 -6.25 -9.16
N GLU A 229 -13.10 -5.14 -9.31
CA GLU A 229 -12.52 -3.80 -9.37
C GLU A 229 -11.71 -3.43 -8.11
N ASP A 230 -12.12 -3.92 -6.93
CA ASP A 230 -11.37 -3.71 -5.69
C ASP A 230 -10.01 -4.43 -5.76
N CYS A 231 -9.94 -5.63 -6.36
CA CYS A 231 -8.65 -6.30 -6.62
C CYS A 231 -7.73 -5.45 -7.51
N MET A 232 -8.28 -4.74 -8.51
CA MET A 232 -7.51 -3.81 -9.35
C MET A 232 -6.97 -2.63 -8.51
N GLU A 233 -7.79 -2.05 -7.64
CA GLU A 233 -7.33 -1.01 -6.71
C GLU A 233 -6.12 -1.49 -5.89
N TYR A 234 -6.22 -2.68 -5.28
CA TYR A 234 -5.16 -3.20 -4.42
C TYR A 234 -3.91 -3.64 -5.19
N ALA A 235 -4.06 -4.06 -6.46
CA ALA A 235 -2.93 -4.25 -7.35
C ALA A 235 -2.23 -2.91 -7.66
N ILE A 236 -2.98 -1.82 -7.89
CA ILE A 236 -2.42 -0.48 -8.07
C ILE A 236 -1.70 -0.01 -6.80
N ILE A 237 -2.31 -0.17 -5.62
CA ILE A 237 -1.70 0.19 -4.32
C ILE A 237 -0.39 -0.59 -4.08
N SER A 238 -0.31 -1.84 -4.53
CA SER A 238 0.90 -2.67 -4.33
C SER A 238 2.11 -2.16 -5.11
N HIS A 239 1.92 -1.23 -6.06
CA HIS A 239 2.95 -0.79 -7.00
C HIS A 239 3.64 -1.95 -7.73
N ASN A 240 2.91 -3.05 -7.97
CA ASN A 240 3.40 -4.19 -8.73
C ASN A 240 2.70 -4.26 -10.08
N ILE A 241 3.41 -3.85 -11.13
CA ILE A 241 2.85 -3.79 -12.48
C ILE A 241 2.46 -5.17 -13.02
N ASP A 242 3.10 -6.24 -12.56
CA ASP A 242 2.74 -7.61 -12.95
C ASP A 242 1.34 -7.96 -12.43
N PHE A 243 0.94 -7.47 -11.25
CA PHE A 243 -0.41 -7.69 -10.72
C PHE A 243 -1.46 -6.92 -11.50
N VAL A 244 -1.17 -5.66 -11.85
CA VAL A 244 -2.10 -4.82 -12.63
C VAL A 244 -2.29 -5.39 -14.03
N THR A 245 -1.20 -5.75 -14.71
CA THR A 245 -1.27 -6.35 -16.05
C THR A 245 -1.89 -7.75 -16.04
N PHE A 246 -1.66 -8.55 -14.99
CA PHE A 246 -2.37 -9.82 -14.79
C PHE A 246 -3.89 -9.61 -14.72
N LEU A 247 -4.36 -8.70 -13.87
CA LEU A 247 -5.80 -8.43 -13.72
C LEU A 247 -6.42 -7.84 -15.00
N MET A 248 -5.70 -6.96 -15.69
CA MET A 248 -6.16 -6.37 -16.94
C MET A 248 -6.26 -7.41 -18.07
N ASN A 249 -5.24 -8.25 -18.24
CA ASN A 249 -5.15 -9.16 -19.39
C ASN A 249 -5.92 -10.47 -19.19
N GLU A 250 -5.83 -11.07 -17.99
CA GLU A 250 -6.41 -12.39 -17.70
C GLU A 250 -7.84 -12.28 -17.17
N HIS A 251 -8.18 -11.15 -16.54
CA HIS A 251 -9.49 -10.92 -15.93
C HIS A 251 -10.28 -9.77 -16.57
N TYR A 252 -9.74 -9.10 -17.59
CA TYR A 252 -10.39 -8.03 -18.36
C TYR A 252 -10.90 -6.86 -17.49
N LEU A 253 -10.23 -6.59 -16.37
CA LEU A 253 -10.58 -5.49 -15.49
C LEU A 253 -9.96 -4.18 -16.00
N GLU A 254 -10.76 -3.10 -16.03
CA GLU A 254 -10.28 -1.78 -16.43
C GLU A 254 -9.39 -1.18 -15.31
N ILE A 255 -8.28 -0.55 -15.71
CA ILE A 255 -7.45 0.22 -14.78
C ILE A 255 -8.17 1.53 -14.46
N ASN A 256 -8.49 1.74 -13.19
CA ASN A 256 -9.11 2.98 -12.73
C ASN A 256 -8.04 4.07 -12.52
N LEU A 257 -8.10 5.13 -13.34
CA LEU A 257 -7.16 6.24 -13.30
C LEU A 257 -7.24 7.10 -12.03
N ASP A 258 -8.40 7.15 -11.35
CA ASP A 258 -8.53 7.80 -10.04
C ASP A 258 -7.58 7.13 -9.04
N TYR A 259 -7.58 5.79 -8.99
CA TYR A 259 -6.70 5.02 -8.11
C TYR A 259 -5.22 5.20 -8.50
N CYS A 260 -4.89 5.25 -9.79
CA CYS A 260 -3.52 5.55 -10.21
C CYS A 260 -3.04 6.90 -9.68
N GLY A 261 -3.88 7.94 -9.75
CA GLY A 261 -3.56 9.27 -9.22
C GLY A 261 -3.49 9.31 -7.70
N ILE A 262 -4.48 8.75 -7.00
CA ILE A 262 -4.55 8.72 -5.52
C ILE A 262 -3.32 8.04 -4.92
N TYR A 263 -2.88 6.93 -5.52
CA TYR A 263 -1.75 6.15 -5.02
C TYR A 263 -0.43 6.48 -5.74
N ASN A 264 -0.37 7.54 -6.55
CA ASN A 264 0.83 7.94 -7.30
C ASN A 264 1.43 6.80 -8.17
N ASN A 265 0.61 5.85 -8.61
CA ASN A 265 1.03 4.74 -9.46
C ASN A 265 0.97 5.14 -10.94
N LEU A 266 1.99 5.89 -11.34
CA LEU A 266 2.17 6.37 -12.71
C LEU A 266 2.39 5.23 -13.71
N GLU A 267 3.01 4.13 -13.29
CA GLU A 267 3.29 3.00 -14.18
C GLU A 267 1.99 2.35 -14.67
N SER A 268 1.03 2.11 -13.76
CA SER A 268 -0.31 1.62 -14.13
C SER A 268 -1.09 2.61 -15.00
N PHE A 269 -0.94 3.92 -14.74
CA PHE A 269 -1.50 4.95 -15.62
C PHE A 269 -0.94 4.85 -17.05
N LEU A 270 0.38 4.66 -17.19
CA LEU A 270 1.03 4.53 -18.49
C LEU A 270 0.58 3.25 -19.23
N VAL A 271 0.35 2.15 -18.50
CA VAL A 271 -0.25 0.93 -19.08
C VAL A 271 -1.65 1.22 -19.61
N TYR A 272 -2.50 1.90 -18.85
CA TYR A 272 -3.83 2.29 -19.32
C TYR A 272 -3.76 3.13 -20.60
N PHE A 273 -2.87 4.12 -20.62
CA PHE A 273 -2.72 5.00 -21.78
C PHE A 273 -2.24 4.24 -23.03
N ASP A 274 -1.27 3.34 -22.87
CA ASP A 274 -0.75 2.51 -23.97
C ASP A 274 -1.84 1.61 -24.57
N GLN A 275 -2.71 1.04 -23.73
CA GLN A 275 -3.78 0.14 -24.17
C GLN A 275 -4.97 0.85 -24.79
N THR A 276 -5.35 2.02 -24.29
CA THR A 276 -6.59 2.71 -24.69
C THR A 276 -6.37 3.86 -25.65
N ASN A 277 -5.19 4.49 -25.61
CA ASN A 277 -4.89 5.76 -26.27
C ASN A 277 -5.93 6.86 -25.97
N ASP A 278 -6.59 6.82 -24.81
CA ASP A 278 -7.59 7.82 -24.40
C ASP A 278 -6.89 9.10 -23.89
N ILE A 279 -6.47 9.93 -24.84
CA ILE A 279 -5.76 11.18 -24.58
C ILE A 279 -6.58 12.12 -23.69
N ASN A 280 -7.90 12.20 -23.85
CA ASN A 280 -8.72 13.15 -23.10
C ASN A 280 -8.81 12.77 -21.62
N LYS A 281 -9.06 11.48 -21.35
CA LYS A 281 -9.13 10.96 -19.98
C LYS A 281 -7.74 11.05 -19.34
N CYS A 282 -6.70 10.62 -20.03
CA CYS A 282 -5.33 10.72 -19.54
C CYS A 282 -4.89 12.17 -19.27
N PHE A 283 -5.25 13.12 -20.13
CA PHE A 283 -4.93 14.54 -19.90
C PHE A 283 -5.53 15.04 -18.58
N PHE A 284 -6.80 14.72 -18.30
CA PHE A 284 -7.44 15.10 -17.05
C PHE A 284 -6.74 14.49 -15.82
N TYR A 285 -6.54 13.17 -15.81
CA TYR A 285 -5.96 12.45 -14.68
C TYR A 285 -4.46 12.67 -14.50
N SER A 286 -3.73 13.07 -15.55
CA SER A 286 -2.30 13.38 -15.47
C SER A 286 -1.98 14.49 -14.46
N THR A 287 -2.95 15.38 -14.21
CA THR A 287 -2.83 16.49 -13.25
C THR A 287 -2.67 16.02 -11.81
N MET A 288 -3.05 14.79 -11.48
CA MET A 288 -2.94 14.23 -10.13
C MET A 288 -1.50 13.87 -9.73
N PHE A 289 -0.60 13.69 -10.71
CA PHE A 289 0.80 13.32 -10.45
C PHE A 289 1.72 14.53 -10.22
N ASP A 290 1.19 15.76 -10.32
CA ASP A 290 1.94 17.03 -10.31
C ASP A 290 3.10 17.08 -11.32
N ILE A 291 2.98 16.36 -12.42
CA ILE A 291 4.00 16.32 -13.47
C ILE A 291 3.77 17.48 -14.43
N SER A 292 4.76 18.36 -14.57
CA SER A 292 4.67 19.62 -15.32
C SER A 292 4.50 19.48 -16.84
N SER A 293 4.60 18.27 -17.40
CA SER A 293 4.35 18.00 -18.82
C SER A 293 4.19 16.50 -19.05
N PHE A 294 2.97 16.06 -19.38
CA PHE A 294 2.67 14.70 -19.82
C PHE A 294 2.64 14.56 -21.35
N TYR A 295 2.82 15.68 -22.07
CA TYR A 295 2.74 15.84 -23.52
C TYR A 295 3.85 16.78 -24.01
#